data_AF-A0A7C6BCI7-F1
#
_entry.id   AF-A0A7C6BCI7-F1
#
_cell.length_a   1.000
_cell.length_b   1.000
_cell.length_c   1.000
_cell.angle_alpha   90.00
_cell.angle_beta   90.00
_cell.angle_gamma   90.00
#
_symmetry.space_group_name_H-M   'P 1'
#
loop_
_entity.id
_entity.type
_entity.pdbx_description
1 polymer ?
#
loop_
_entity_poly.entity_id
_entity_poly.type
_entity_poly.pdbx_seq_one_letter_code
_entity_poly.pdbx_strand_id
1 'polypeptide(L)'
;MLKVALGAFGLDDDLPNKAFIRKVLAEGSLASNSFANRMVDKRYLALTEAFGFDLGTPNTKLSSFAEDILENYQTRQFEISVGEQDGNMRLALGLNRDLGAIVAKETTPDGKWFSVMGNEPLRKVFETALGLPSTFATLDLDHQMGVFRDRLNTSFGDSEIDQFSDPQRLDDFNRLFLLRGQIAAGQSSLSSGAIALTLLGSG
;
A
#
# COMPACT_ATOMS: atom_id res chain seq x y z
N MET A 1 8.20 -10.51 12.64
CA MET A 1 8.82 -9.60 13.63
C MET A 1 9.30 -8.30 13.00
N LEU A 2 10.30 -8.28 12.09
CA LEU A 2 10.81 -7.01 11.52
C LEU A 2 9.73 -6.17 10.82
N LYS A 3 8.85 -6.78 10.02
CA LYS A 3 7.72 -6.08 9.38
C LYS A 3 6.79 -5.41 10.41
N VAL A 4 6.43 -6.11 11.48
CA VAL A 4 5.55 -5.60 12.54
C VAL A 4 6.23 -4.45 13.29
N ALA A 5 7.52 -4.64 13.62
CA ALA A 5 8.32 -3.60 14.27
C ALA A 5 8.40 -2.33 13.41
N LEU A 6 8.83 -2.45 12.15
CA LEU A 6 8.92 -1.30 11.25
C LEU A 6 7.56 -0.65 11.03
N GLY A 7 6.50 -1.44 10.86
CA GLY A 7 5.14 -0.92 10.68
C GLY A 7 4.60 -0.18 11.90
N ALA A 8 4.96 -0.57 13.13
CA ALA A 8 4.58 0.19 14.34
C ALA A 8 5.15 1.61 14.35
N PHE A 9 6.31 1.83 13.72
CA PHE A 9 6.93 3.15 13.54
C PHE A 9 6.69 3.72 12.13
N GLY A 10 5.90 3.01 11.32
CA GLY A 10 5.65 3.17 9.87
C GLY A 10 6.87 3.53 9.06
N LEU A 11 7.81 2.60 9.14
CA LEU A 11 8.96 2.44 8.28
C LEU A 11 8.73 1.21 7.37
N ASP A 12 7.48 0.93 7.00
CA ASP A 12 7.07 -0.25 6.22
C ASP A 12 7.84 -0.33 4.89
N ASP A 13 8.02 0.81 4.23
CA ASP A 13 8.73 0.92 2.95
C ASP A 13 10.24 0.59 3.06
N ASP A 14 10.79 0.62 4.28
CA ASP A 14 12.19 0.25 4.54
C ASP A 14 12.38 -1.22 4.87
N LEU A 15 11.33 -2.03 4.79
CA LEU A 15 11.44 -3.48 4.95
C LEU A 15 12.52 -4.13 4.04
N PRO A 16 12.75 -3.67 2.79
CA PRO A 16 13.86 -4.14 1.96
C PRO A 16 15.25 -3.71 2.49
N ASN A 17 15.34 -2.59 3.22
CA ASN A 17 16.57 -1.92 3.64
C ASN A 17 17.18 -2.52 4.94
N LYS A 18 17.21 -3.85 5.05
CA LYS A 18 17.57 -4.56 6.31
C LYS A 18 18.95 -4.20 6.88
N ALA A 19 19.94 -3.99 6.02
CA ALA A 19 21.30 -3.63 6.45
C ALA A 19 21.33 -2.23 7.10
N PHE A 20 20.57 -1.30 6.55
CA PHE A 20 20.40 0.03 7.08
C PHE A 20 19.69 0.01 8.43
N ILE A 21 18.56 -0.70 8.54
CA ILE A 21 17.82 -0.85 9.80
C ILE A 21 18.69 -1.48 10.90
N ARG A 22 19.49 -2.50 10.55
CA ARG A 22 20.43 -3.09 11.50
C ARG A 22 21.45 -2.08 12.01
N LYS A 23 22.01 -1.24 11.11
CA LYS A 23 22.97 -0.20 11.48
C LYS A 23 22.35 0.83 12.42
N VAL A 24 21.14 1.31 12.10
CA VAL A 24 20.36 2.24 12.94
C VAL A 24 20.20 1.69 14.36
N LEU A 25 19.71 0.45 14.49
CA LEU A 25 19.49 -0.20 15.78
C LEU A 25 20.79 -0.50 16.55
N ALA A 26 21.88 -0.82 15.85
CA ALA A 26 23.16 -1.16 16.46
C ALA A 26 23.93 0.06 16.98
N GLU A 27 23.79 1.22 16.31
CA GLU A 27 24.44 2.47 16.76
C GLU A 27 23.71 3.15 17.93
N GLY A 28 22.45 2.78 18.19
CA GLY A 28 21.72 3.23 19.38
C GLY A 28 21.26 4.70 19.34
N SER A 29 20.67 5.13 20.45
CA SER A 29 20.15 6.49 20.68
C SER A 29 20.82 7.21 21.86
N LEU A 30 21.56 6.51 22.74
CA LEU A 30 22.14 7.10 23.96
C LEU A 30 23.21 8.17 23.69
N ALA A 31 24.08 7.95 22.71
CA ALA A 31 25.11 8.92 22.36
C ALA A 31 24.51 10.07 21.55
N SER A 32 24.73 11.32 21.96
CA SER A 32 24.16 12.50 21.28
C SER A 32 24.54 12.61 19.79
N ASN A 33 25.64 11.97 19.39
CA ASN A 33 26.13 11.91 18.02
C ASN A 33 25.79 10.59 17.29
N SER A 34 24.96 9.73 17.88
CA SER A 34 24.58 8.44 17.27
C SER A 34 23.89 8.64 15.92
N PHE A 35 23.98 7.63 15.06
CA PHE A 35 23.43 7.71 13.71
C PHE A 35 21.95 8.09 13.70
N ALA A 36 21.12 7.44 14.51
CA ALA A 36 19.69 7.71 14.61
C ALA A 36 19.39 9.15 15.06
N ASN A 37 20.15 9.69 16.02
CA ASN A 37 19.99 11.08 16.49
C ASN A 37 20.24 12.12 15.40
N ARG A 38 21.14 11.82 14.46
CA ARG A 38 21.52 12.69 13.34
C ARG A 38 20.58 12.59 12.14
N MET A 39 19.65 11.64 12.13
CA MET A 39 18.70 11.48 11.04
C MET A 39 17.67 12.61 11.00
N VAL A 40 17.28 13.00 9.78
CA VAL A 40 16.18 13.94 9.55
C VAL A 40 14.86 13.29 9.95
N ASP A 41 14.66 12.03 9.53
CA ASP A 41 13.50 11.25 9.90
C ASP A 41 13.65 10.71 11.32
N LYS A 42 12.85 11.26 12.25
CA LYS A 42 12.89 10.90 13.67
C LYS A 42 12.22 9.57 13.99
N ARG A 43 11.55 8.92 13.04
CA ARG A 43 10.94 7.59 13.24
C ARG A 43 11.99 6.52 13.53
N TYR A 44 13.19 6.63 12.94
CA TYR A 44 14.30 5.72 13.20
C TYR A 44 14.89 5.89 14.61
N LEU A 45 14.88 7.12 15.14
CA LEU A 45 15.24 7.37 16.53
C LEU A 45 14.22 6.73 17.48
N ALA A 46 12.93 6.97 17.24
CA ALA A 46 11.86 6.36 18.03
C ALA A 46 11.91 4.81 18.02
N LEU A 47 12.19 4.20 16.86
CA LEU A 47 12.42 2.76 16.74
C LEU A 47 13.60 2.30 17.60
N THR A 48 14.71 3.06 17.58
CA THR A 48 15.93 2.70 18.32
C THR A 48 15.72 2.83 19.83
N GLU A 49 15.09 3.90 20.28
CA GLU A 49 14.74 4.12 21.69
C GLU A 49 13.77 3.06 22.21
N ALA A 50 12.76 2.69 21.41
CA ALA A 50 11.79 1.69 21.80
C ALA A 50 12.44 0.32 22.01
N PHE A 51 13.33 -0.11 21.12
CA PHE A 51 14.01 -1.41 21.24
C PHE A 51 15.14 -1.40 22.27
N GLY A 52 15.84 -0.26 22.41
CA GLY A 52 16.83 0.01 23.45
C GLY A 52 17.99 -0.98 23.48
N PHE A 53 18.50 -1.41 22.32
CA PHE A 53 19.60 -2.39 22.28
C PHE A 53 20.95 -1.87 22.80
N ASP A 54 21.09 -0.55 22.87
CA ASP A 54 22.21 0.15 23.48
C ASP A 54 22.05 0.34 25.00
N LEU A 55 20.91 -0.07 25.57
CA LEU A 55 20.73 -0.20 27.01
C LEU A 55 21.43 -1.48 27.50
N GLY A 56 21.90 -1.48 28.76
CA GLY A 56 22.47 -2.69 29.37
C GLY A 56 21.51 -3.89 29.35
N THR A 57 20.21 -3.62 29.54
CA THR A 57 19.11 -4.58 29.32
C THR A 57 18.16 -4.02 28.28
N PRO A 58 17.99 -4.66 27.12
CA PRO A 58 17.08 -4.18 26.08
C PRO A 58 15.61 -4.25 26.50
N ASN A 59 14.81 -3.29 26.03
CA ASN A 59 13.37 -3.23 26.30
C ASN A 59 12.60 -4.45 25.78
N THR A 60 13.16 -5.15 24.78
CA THR A 60 12.64 -6.44 24.29
C THR A 60 12.51 -7.53 25.36
N LYS A 61 13.10 -7.34 26.54
CA LYS A 61 12.98 -8.24 27.71
C LYS A 61 11.80 -7.91 28.62
N LEU A 62 11.16 -6.75 28.44
CA LEU A 62 9.97 -6.37 29.20
C LEU A 62 8.78 -7.24 28.77
N SER A 63 7.94 -7.62 29.73
CA SER A 63 6.79 -8.47 29.47
C SER A 63 5.72 -7.82 28.57
N SER A 64 5.57 -6.49 28.63
CA SER A 64 4.61 -5.74 27.80
C SER A 64 5.11 -5.46 26.38
N PHE A 65 6.42 -5.53 26.14
CA PHE A 65 7.04 -5.00 24.91
C PHE A 65 6.40 -5.54 23.62
N ALA A 66 6.13 -6.84 23.57
CA ALA A 66 5.55 -7.46 22.39
C ALA A 66 4.09 -7.00 22.13
N GLU A 67 3.33 -6.78 23.20
CA GLU A 67 1.96 -6.29 23.15
C GLU A 67 1.92 -4.81 22.72
N ASP A 68 2.78 -3.98 23.33
CA ASP A 68 2.90 -2.55 23.01
C ASP A 68 3.26 -2.33 21.52
N ILE A 69 4.20 -3.10 20.99
CA ILE A 69 4.58 -3.03 19.57
C ILE A 69 3.45 -3.51 18.65
N LEU A 70 2.71 -4.55 19.07
CA LEU A 70 1.59 -5.08 18.28
C LEU A 70 0.42 -4.09 18.22
N GLU A 71 0.07 -3.46 19.34
CA GLU A 71 -1.00 -2.46 19.40
C GLU A 71 -0.68 -1.24 18.54
N ASN A 72 0.54 -0.71 18.65
CA ASN A 72 1.00 0.41 17.81
C ASN A 72 0.96 0.05 16.31
N TYR A 73 1.38 -1.16 15.95
CA TYR A 73 1.25 -1.66 14.59
C TYR A 73 -0.21 -1.69 14.14
N GLN A 74 -1.11 -2.27 14.94
CA GLN A 74 -2.54 -2.38 14.60
C GLN A 74 -3.20 -1.01 14.40
N THR A 75 -2.99 -0.08 15.32
CA THR A 75 -3.51 1.29 15.23
C THR A 75 -3.05 1.96 13.95
N ARG A 76 -1.77 1.86 13.61
CA ARG A 76 -1.23 2.46 12.39
C ARG A 76 -1.75 1.82 11.11
N GLN A 77 -1.88 0.49 11.08
CA GLN A 77 -2.48 -0.18 9.92
C GLN A 77 -3.95 0.22 9.74
N PHE A 78 -4.69 0.45 10.84
CA PHE A 78 -6.04 0.97 10.77
C PHE A 78 -6.07 2.39 10.17
N GLU A 79 -5.23 3.30 10.64
CA GLU A 79 -5.12 4.66 10.09
C GLU A 79 -4.78 4.67 8.59
N ILE A 80 -3.82 3.84 8.17
CA ILE A 80 -3.45 3.69 6.75
C ILE A 80 -4.65 3.17 5.96
N SER A 81 -5.36 2.15 6.47
CA SER A 81 -6.51 1.56 5.79
C SER A 81 -7.66 2.55 5.58
N VAL A 82 -7.93 3.40 6.59
CA VAL A 82 -8.94 4.48 6.50
C VAL A 82 -8.50 5.52 5.49
N GLY A 83 -7.23 5.94 5.51
CA GLY A 83 -6.68 6.90 4.55
C GLY A 83 -6.74 6.40 3.10
N GLU A 84 -6.41 5.13 2.87
CA GLU A 84 -6.53 4.50 1.54
C GLU A 84 -7.99 4.37 1.10
N GLN A 85 -8.93 4.10 2.01
CA GLN A 85 -10.36 4.08 1.70
C GLN A 85 -10.86 5.46 1.25
N ASP A 86 -10.46 6.52 1.95
CA ASP A 86 -10.77 7.91 1.57
C ASP A 86 -10.12 8.30 0.24
N GLY A 87 -8.86 7.88 0.03
CA GLY A 87 -8.13 8.06 -1.22
C GLY A 87 -8.84 7.38 -2.39
N ASN A 88 -9.26 6.12 -2.22
CA ASN A 88 -10.00 5.37 -3.22
C ASN A 88 -11.36 6.01 -3.52
N MET A 89 -12.08 6.50 -2.51
CA MET A 89 -13.34 7.22 -2.75
C MET A 89 -13.12 8.47 -3.61
N ARG A 90 -12.05 9.24 -3.35
CA ARG A 90 -11.70 10.41 -4.15
C ARG A 90 -11.39 10.02 -5.61
N LEU A 91 -10.63 8.95 -5.81
CA LEU A 91 -10.29 8.44 -7.14
C LEU A 91 -11.56 7.97 -7.88
N ALA A 92 -12.46 7.26 -7.21
CA ALA A 92 -13.71 6.77 -7.76
C ALA A 92 -14.63 7.92 -8.23
N LEU A 93 -14.73 8.99 -7.44
CA LEU A 93 -15.52 10.18 -7.80
C LEU A 93 -14.93 10.94 -9.01
N GLY A 94 -13.61 10.91 -9.17
CA GLY A 94 -12.91 11.53 -10.30
C GLY A 94 -12.89 10.68 -11.58
N LEU A 95 -13.05 9.37 -11.45
CA LEU A 95 -12.84 8.38 -12.52
C LEU A 95 -13.62 8.71 -13.79
N ASN A 96 -14.92 9.04 -13.69
CA ASN A 96 -15.74 9.31 -14.87
C ASN A 96 -15.22 10.51 -15.67
N ARG A 97 -14.90 11.61 -14.97
CA ARG A 97 -14.33 12.80 -15.61
C ARG A 97 -13.00 12.49 -16.28
N ASP A 98 -12.11 11.82 -15.55
CA ASP A 98 -10.72 11.64 -15.96
C ASP A 98 -10.61 10.61 -17.10
N LEU A 99 -11.32 9.49 -16.99
CA LEU A 99 -11.35 8.45 -18.01
C LEU A 99 -12.17 8.86 -19.23
N GLY A 100 -13.30 9.56 -19.04
CA GLY A 100 -14.08 10.12 -20.14
C GLY A 100 -13.28 11.11 -21.00
N ALA A 101 -12.41 11.91 -20.37
CA ALA A 101 -11.49 12.80 -21.09
C ALA A 101 -10.44 12.03 -21.93
N ILE A 102 -10.10 10.79 -21.59
CA ILE A 102 -9.21 9.94 -22.42
C ILE A 102 -9.99 9.26 -23.54
N VAL A 103 -11.18 8.73 -23.25
CA VAL A 103 -12.06 8.10 -24.24
C VAL A 103 -12.38 9.08 -25.37
N ALA A 104 -12.65 10.34 -25.04
CA ALA A 104 -12.95 11.40 -26.01
C ALA A 104 -11.74 11.90 -26.83
N LYS A 105 -10.50 11.48 -26.53
CA LYS A 105 -9.34 11.87 -27.33
C LYS A 105 -9.29 11.08 -28.64
N GLU A 106 -9.16 11.81 -29.74
CA GLU A 106 -8.85 11.25 -31.06
C GLU A 106 -7.37 10.81 -31.10
N THR A 107 -7.12 9.55 -30.77
CA THR A 107 -5.78 8.93 -30.80
C THR A 107 -5.91 7.43 -31.03
N THR A 108 -4.79 6.75 -31.29
CA THR A 108 -4.75 5.29 -31.40
C THR A 108 -5.14 4.60 -30.08
N PRO A 109 -5.58 3.34 -30.12
CA PRO A 109 -5.89 2.57 -28.90
C PRO A 109 -4.72 2.52 -27.92
N ASP A 110 -3.50 2.33 -28.44
CA ASP A 110 -2.26 2.37 -27.63
C ASP A 110 -2.05 3.75 -27.00
N GLY A 111 -2.31 4.83 -27.75
CA GLY A 111 -2.22 6.20 -27.23
C GLY A 111 -3.19 6.47 -26.06
N LYS A 112 -4.37 5.85 -26.06
CA LYS A 112 -5.30 5.91 -24.91
C LYS A 112 -4.75 5.14 -23.72
N TRP A 113 -4.19 3.96 -23.93
CA TRP A 113 -3.52 3.19 -22.87
C TRP A 113 -2.33 3.93 -22.26
N PHE A 114 -1.45 4.52 -23.08
CA PHE A 114 -0.36 5.35 -22.57
C PHE A 114 -0.88 6.59 -21.82
N SER A 115 -2.00 7.17 -22.25
CA SER A 115 -2.64 8.28 -21.52
C SER A 115 -3.15 7.84 -20.14
N VAL A 116 -3.71 6.62 -20.03
CA VAL A 116 -4.13 6.04 -18.74
C VAL A 116 -2.93 5.76 -17.85
N MET A 117 -1.90 5.08 -18.37
CA MET A 117 -0.70 4.74 -17.61
C MET A 117 0.14 5.96 -17.20
N GLY A 118 0.09 7.04 -17.97
CA GLY A 118 0.75 8.32 -17.67
C GLY A 118 -0.05 9.22 -16.73
N ASN A 119 -1.32 8.93 -16.48
CA ASN A 119 -2.14 9.64 -15.52
C ASN A 119 -2.12 8.89 -14.18
N GLU A 120 -1.42 9.44 -13.18
CA GLU A 120 -1.23 8.78 -11.89
C GLU A 120 -2.55 8.33 -11.20
N PRO A 121 -3.60 9.18 -11.09
CA PRO A 121 -4.90 8.77 -10.58
C PRO A 121 -5.50 7.57 -11.32
N LEU A 122 -5.57 7.64 -12.65
CA LEU A 122 -6.18 6.57 -13.45
C LEU A 122 -5.35 5.30 -13.42
N ARG A 123 -4.02 5.42 -13.50
CA ARG A 123 -3.10 4.30 -13.34
C ARG A 123 -3.37 3.57 -12.02
N LYS A 124 -3.45 4.30 -10.90
CA LYS A 124 -3.74 3.71 -9.58
C LYS A 124 -5.09 3.00 -9.55
N VAL A 125 -6.13 3.57 -10.19
CA VAL A 125 -7.45 2.92 -10.33
C VAL A 125 -7.32 1.61 -11.08
N PHE A 126 -6.66 1.60 -12.25
CA PHE A 126 -6.50 0.40 -13.07
C PHE A 126 -5.67 -0.67 -12.38
N GLU A 127 -4.54 -0.31 -11.75
CA GLU A 127 -3.73 -1.25 -10.97
C GLU A 127 -4.55 -1.89 -9.85
N THR A 128 -5.32 -1.08 -9.11
CA THR A 128 -6.14 -1.56 -7.99
C THR A 128 -7.29 -2.44 -8.47
N ALA A 129 -8.07 -2.00 -9.46
CA ALA A 129 -9.21 -2.74 -10.01
C ALA A 129 -8.79 -4.09 -10.61
N LEU A 130 -7.62 -4.13 -11.26
CA LEU A 130 -7.10 -5.32 -11.92
C LEU A 130 -6.19 -6.17 -11.02
N GLY A 131 -6.00 -5.77 -9.75
CA GLY A 131 -5.25 -6.52 -8.75
C GLY A 131 -3.75 -6.62 -9.05
N LEU A 132 -3.17 -5.56 -9.62
CA LEU A 132 -1.75 -5.48 -9.94
C LEU A 132 -0.95 -4.91 -8.75
N PRO A 133 0.19 -5.52 -8.37
CA PRO A 133 1.02 -5.02 -7.28
C PRO A 133 1.81 -3.77 -7.69
N SER A 134 2.23 -2.94 -6.74
CA SER A 134 3.03 -1.73 -7.02
C SER A 134 4.37 -2.00 -7.73
N THR A 135 4.97 -3.19 -7.53
CA THR A 135 6.19 -3.60 -8.24
C THR A 135 5.99 -3.77 -9.74
N PHE A 136 4.75 -3.86 -10.21
CA PHE A 136 4.43 -3.92 -11.63
C PHE A 136 4.95 -2.69 -12.41
N ALA A 137 5.02 -1.53 -11.74
CA ALA A 137 5.49 -0.29 -12.34
C ALA A 137 6.98 -0.32 -12.78
N THR A 138 7.74 -1.34 -12.37
CA THR A 138 9.16 -1.49 -12.76
C THR A 138 9.36 -2.14 -14.13
N LEU A 139 8.32 -2.71 -14.73
CA LEU A 139 8.39 -3.34 -16.06
C LEU A 139 8.51 -2.27 -17.17
N ASP A 140 8.92 -2.65 -18.38
CA ASP A 140 8.86 -1.73 -19.51
C ASP A 140 7.40 -1.38 -19.88
N LEU A 141 7.17 -0.15 -20.36
CA LEU A 141 5.82 0.39 -20.58
C LEU A 141 4.97 -0.45 -21.54
N ASP A 142 5.58 -1.04 -22.58
CA ASP A 142 4.87 -1.90 -23.53
C ASP A 142 4.39 -3.20 -22.87
N HIS A 143 5.22 -3.79 -22.01
CA HIS A 143 4.85 -4.95 -21.21
C HIS A 143 3.77 -4.61 -20.19
N GLN A 144 3.84 -3.42 -19.58
CA GLN A 144 2.78 -2.94 -18.69
C GLN A 144 1.44 -2.83 -19.43
N MET A 145 1.43 -2.20 -20.61
CA MET A 145 0.23 -2.08 -21.43
C MET A 145 -0.37 -3.44 -21.79
N GLY A 146 0.47 -4.40 -22.20
CA GLY A 146 0.03 -5.76 -22.51
C GLY A 146 -0.67 -6.43 -21.33
N VAL A 147 -0.08 -6.37 -20.14
CA VAL A 147 -0.70 -6.94 -18.92
C VAL A 147 -2.00 -6.25 -18.56
N PHE A 148 -2.06 -4.91 -18.67
CA PHE A 148 -3.31 -4.19 -18.42
C PHE A 148 -4.42 -4.63 -19.38
N ARG A 149 -4.11 -4.73 -20.67
CA ARG A 149 -5.03 -5.21 -21.71
C ARG A 149 -5.53 -6.62 -21.44
N ASP A 150 -4.63 -7.54 -21.12
CA ASP A 150 -4.97 -8.94 -20.83
C ASP A 150 -5.90 -9.05 -19.62
N ARG A 151 -5.60 -8.31 -18.55
CA ARG A 151 -6.42 -8.30 -17.32
C ARG A 151 -7.78 -7.66 -17.54
N LEU A 152 -7.82 -6.56 -18.30
CA LEU A 152 -9.06 -5.89 -18.64
C LEU A 152 -9.94 -6.79 -19.52
N ASN A 153 -9.36 -7.41 -20.55
CA ASN A 153 -10.06 -8.37 -21.41
C ASN A 153 -10.56 -9.59 -20.62
N THR A 154 -9.77 -10.11 -19.68
CA THR A 154 -10.21 -11.22 -18.81
C THR A 154 -11.42 -10.85 -17.96
N SER A 155 -11.51 -9.58 -17.52
CA SER A 155 -12.54 -9.12 -16.58
C SER A 155 -13.78 -8.53 -17.27
N PHE A 156 -13.61 -7.91 -18.44
CA PHE A 156 -14.65 -7.16 -19.16
C PHE A 156 -14.90 -7.67 -20.59
N GLY A 157 -14.11 -8.62 -21.09
CA GLY A 157 -14.23 -9.19 -22.44
C GLY A 157 -13.75 -8.25 -23.56
N ASP A 158 -13.09 -7.15 -23.21
CA ASP A 158 -12.58 -6.14 -24.13
C ASP A 158 -11.30 -5.52 -23.56
N SER A 159 -10.26 -5.40 -24.39
CA SER A 159 -8.95 -4.86 -24.01
C SER A 159 -8.81 -3.36 -24.24
N GLU A 160 -9.79 -2.68 -24.84
CA GLU A 160 -9.65 -1.28 -25.23
C GLU A 160 -10.35 -0.33 -24.26
N ILE A 161 -9.75 0.86 -24.09
CA ILE A 161 -10.28 1.91 -23.20
C ILE A 161 -11.63 2.45 -23.70
N ASP A 162 -11.89 2.35 -25.00
CA ASP A 162 -13.11 2.88 -25.63
C ASP A 162 -14.40 2.20 -25.18
N GLN A 163 -14.31 1.01 -24.61
CA GLN A 163 -15.47 0.36 -24.00
C GLN A 163 -16.11 1.19 -22.88
N PHE A 164 -15.33 2.05 -22.24
CA PHE A 164 -15.80 2.93 -21.17
C PHE A 164 -16.54 4.18 -21.67
N SER A 165 -16.75 4.29 -22.99
CA SER A 165 -17.79 5.17 -23.55
C SER A 165 -19.19 4.71 -23.16
N ASP A 166 -19.37 3.41 -22.84
CA ASP A 166 -20.59 2.88 -22.24
C ASP A 166 -20.62 3.21 -20.74
N PRO A 167 -21.58 4.02 -20.26
CA PRO A 167 -21.71 4.37 -18.85
C PRO A 167 -21.89 3.17 -17.92
N GLN A 168 -22.49 2.06 -18.40
CA GLN A 168 -22.66 0.86 -17.59
C GLN A 168 -21.33 0.16 -17.34
N ARG A 169 -20.49 0.00 -18.38
CA ARG A 169 -19.15 -0.57 -18.24
C ARG A 169 -18.25 0.27 -17.34
N LEU A 170 -18.38 1.59 -17.41
CA LEU A 170 -17.66 2.50 -16.54
C LEU A 170 -18.10 2.38 -15.07
N ASP A 171 -19.41 2.26 -14.79
CA ASP A 171 -19.93 2.03 -13.43
C ASP A 171 -19.45 0.69 -12.87
N ASP A 172 -19.50 -0.37 -13.67
CA ASP A 172 -19.01 -1.70 -13.29
C ASP A 172 -17.51 -1.69 -12.95
N PHE A 173 -16.71 -0.97 -13.74
CA PHE A 173 -15.28 -0.80 -13.46
C PHE A 173 -15.03 0.00 -12.18
N ASN A 174 -15.81 1.06 -11.93
CA ASN A 174 -15.74 1.82 -10.70
C ASN A 174 -16.09 0.98 -9.46
N ARG A 175 -17.12 0.12 -9.56
CA ARG A 175 -17.49 -0.84 -8.51
C ARG A 175 -16.38 -1.86 -8.26
N LEU A 176 -15.79 -2.39 -9.32
CA LEU A 176 -14.67 -3.33 -9.21
C LEU A 176 -13.47 -2.68 -8.50
N PHE A 177 -13.13 -1.45 -8.86
CA PHE A 177 -12.10 -0.66 -8.19
C PHE A 177 -12.36 -0.51 -6.69
N LEU A 178 -13.56 -0.05 -6.31
CA LEU A 178 -13.93 0.13 -4.90
C LEU A 178 -13.91 -1.19 -4.12
N LEU A 179 -14.42 -2.28 -4.70
CA LEU A 179 -14.40 -3.61 -4.11
C LEU A 179 -12.96 -4.09 -3.86
N ARG A 180 -12.09 -3.94 -4.86
CA ARG A 180 -10.68 -4.33 -4.75
C ARG A 180 -9.93 -3.46 -3.75
N GLY A 181 -10.22 -2.16 -3.70
CA GLY A 181 -9.67 -1.23 -2.72
C GLY A 181 -10.06 -1.62 -1.29
N GLN A 182 -11.31 -2.01 -1.05
CA GLN A 182 -11.76 -2.52 0.25
C GLN A 182 -11.06 -3.83 0.63
N ILE A 183 -10.87 -4.75 -0.32
CA ILE A 183 -10.15 -6.02 -0.06
C ILE A 183 -8.68 -5.75 0.28
N ALA A 184 -8.02 -4.85 -0.44
CA ALA A 184 -6.64 -4.47 -0.18
C ALA A 184 -6.49 -3.81 1.21
N ALA A 185 -7.42 -2.92 1.59
CA ALA A 185 -7.45 -2.27 2.90
C ALA A 185 -7.87 -3.21 4.05
N GLY A 186 -8.75 -4.18 3.77
CA GLY A 186 -9.27 -5.14 4.74
C GLY A 186 -8.31 -6.29 5.06
N GLN A 187 -7.49 -6.72 4.09
CA GLN A 187 -6.42 -7.72 4.33
C GLN A 187 -5.34 -7.20 5.30
N SER A 188 -5.15 -5.89 5.41
CA SER A 188 -4.26 -5.27 6.41
C SER A 188 -4.82 -5.31 7.83
N SER A 189 -6.15 -5.34 8.00
CA SER A 189 -6.84 -5.37 9.30
C SER A 189 -7.00 -6.81 9.84
N LEU A 190 -7.23 -7.78 8.96
CA LEU A 190 -7.42 -9.19 9.32
C LEU A 190 -6.10 -9.96 9.27
N SER A 191 -5.15 -9.62 10.15
CA SER A 191 -4.01 -10.51 10.39
C SER A 191 -4.50 -11.83 11.03
N SER A 192 -3.81 -12.94 10.78
CA SER A 192 -4.15 -14.29 11.27
C SER A 192 -4.39 -14.40 12.78
N GLY A 193 -3.93 -13.41 13.58
CA GLY A 193 -4.22 -13.32 15.02
C GLY A 193 -5.68 -12.95 15.35
N ALA A 194 -6.34 -12.15 14.52
CA ALA A 194 -7.75 -11.76 14.72
C ALA A 194 -8.71 -12.94 14.45
N ILE A 195 -8.38 -13.78 13.46
CA ILE A 195 -9.14 -15.01 13.16
C ILE A 195 -9.06 -15.98 14.34
N ALA A 196 -7.88 -16.11 14.98
CA ALA A 196 -7.71 -16.95 16.15
C ALA A 196 -8.54 -16.46 17.36
N LEU A 197 -8.59 -15.15 17.63
CA LEU A 197 -9.42 -14.58 18.71
C LEU A 197 -10.92 -14.75 18.44
N THR A 198 -11.35 -14.58 17.19
CA THR A 198 -12.75 -14.74 16.79
C THR A 198 -13.21 -16.19 16.93
N LEU A 199 -12.33 -17.15 16.60
CA LEU A 199 -12.59 -18.58 16.77
C LEU A 199 -12.54 -19.05 18.23
N LEU A 200 -11.71 -18.41 19.06
CA LEU A 200 -11.61 -18.74 20.50
C LEU A 200 -12.75 -18.11 21.32
N GLY A 201 -13.32 -16.99 20.87
CA GLY A 201 -14.49 -16.35 21.49
C GLY A 201 -15.83 -16.94 21.03
N SER A 202 -15.83 -17.81 20.02
CA SER A 202 -17.03 -18.53 19.54
C SER A 202 -17.12 -19.98 20.02
N GLY A 203 -16.32 -20.37 21.01
CA GLY A 203 -16.27 -21.71 21.60
C GLY A 203 -16.75 -21.75 23.05
#